data_AF-A0A540KH39-F1
#
_entry.id   AF-A0A540KH39-F1
#
_cell.length_a   1.000
_cell.length_b   1.000
_cell.length_c   1.000
_cell.angle_alpha   90.00
_cell.angle_beta   90.00
_cell.angle_gamma   90.00
#
_symmetry.space_group_name_H-M   'P 1'
#
loop_
_entity.id
_entity.type
_entity.pdbx_description
1 polymer ?
#
loop_
_entity_poly.entity_id
_entity_poly.type
_entity_poly.pdbx_seq_one_letter_code
_entity_poly.pdbx_strand_id
1 'polypeptide(L)' 'MVSGKKIVGEDKQRAGTEIVYGPEDCYQQSIDLLEELGFPKGVLPLQDLVECGRVRETGFVWMKQKQP' A
#
# COMPACT_ATOMS: atom_id res chain seq x y z
N MET A 1 -22.28 -15.46 -15.41
CA MET A 1 -21.18 -16.17 -14.75
C MET A 1 -19.88 -15.64 -15.33
N VAL A 2 -19.25 -14.65 -14.70
CA VAL A 2 -17.85 -14.32 -15.00
C VAL A 2 -17.10 -14.39 -13.68
N SER A 3 -16.16 -15.33 -13.65
CA SER A 3 -15.41 -15.77 -12.49
C SER A 3 -14.59 -14.61 -11.96
N GLY A 4 -15.01 -14.06 -10.81
CA GLY A 4 -14.21 -13.09 -10.07
C GLY A 4 -12.91 -13.76 -9.64
N LYS A 5 -11.79 -13.31 -10.22
CA LYS A 5 -10.46 -13.73 -9.82
C LYS A 5 -10.22 -13.23 -8.39
N LYS A 6 -10.60 -14.05 -7.41
CA LYS A 6 -10.29 -13.84 -6.00
C LYS A 6 -8.76 -13.89 -5.88
N ILE A 7 -8.13 -12.74 -5.69
CA ILE A 7 -6.71 -12.68 -5.39
C ILE A 7 -6.53 -13.31 -4.01
N VAL A 8 -5.95 -14.50 -4.00
CA VAL A 8 -5.70 -15.29 -2.79
C VAL A 8 -4.59 -14.58 -2.02
N GLY A 9 -4.98 -13.81 -0.99
CA GLY A 9 -4.04 -13.14 -0.07
C GLY A 9 -4.63 -12.04 0.84
N GLU A 10 -5.82 -11.48 0.56
CA GLU A 10 -6.23 -10.19 1.13
C GLU A 10 -6.71 -10.18 2.61
N ASP A 11 -7.35 -11.23 3.12
CA ASP A 11 -8.18 -11.03 4.33
C ASP A 11 -7.49 -11.25 5.70
N LYS A 12 -6.46 -12.09 5.78
CA LYS A 12 -5.81 -12.38 7.10
C LYS A 12 -4.64 -11.45 7.40
N GLN A 13 -3.84 -11.11 6.39
CA GLN A 13 -2.68 -10.24 6.57
C GLN A 13 -3.04 -8.77 6.71
N ARG A 14 -4.30 -8.38 6.45
CA ARG A 14 -4.76 -6.99 6.55
C ARG A 14 -5.67 -6.70 7.75
N ALA A 15 -5.85 -7.66 8.65
CA ALA A 15 -6.60 -7.45 9.88
C ALA A 15 -5.88 -6.42 10.77
N GLY A 16 -6.63 -5.43 11.29
CA GLY A 16 -6.07 -4.38 12.15
C GLY A 16 -5.17 -3.37 11.43
N THR A 17 -5.38 -3.15 10.13
CA THR A 17 -4.52 -2.28 9.31
C THR A 17 -4.95 -0.82 9.31
N GLU A 18 -3.93 0.04 9.21
CA GLU A 18 -4.11 1.42 8.77
C GLU A 18 -4.08 1.42 7.24
N ILE A 19 -5.16 1.87 6.60
CA ILE A 19 -5.27 2.01 5.15
C ILE A 19 -5.61 3.46 4.84
N VAL A 20 -4.83 4.07 3.96
CA VAL A 20 -5.11 5.39 3.38
C VAL A 20 -5.47 5.25 1.91
N TYR A 21 -6.30 6.15 1.43
CA TYR A 21 -6.81 6.17 0.05
C TYR A 21 -6.58 7.54 -0.57
N GLY A 22 -6.43 7.56 -1.89
CA GLY A 22 -6.22 8.79 -2.65
C GLY A 22 -4.74 9.14 -2.83
N PRO A 23 -4.40 9.82 -3.94
CA PRO A 23 -3.02 9.96 -4.40
C PRO A 23 -2.13 10.73 -3.43
N GLU A 24 -2.63 11.80 -2.82
CA GLU A 24 -1.85 12.65 -1.91
C GLU A 24 -1.55 11.93 -0.58
N ASP A 25 -2.58 11.41 0.09
CA ASP A 25 -2.43 10.70 1.36
C ASP A 25 -1.63 9.41 1.22
N CYS A 26 -1.85 8.65 0.13
CA CYS A 26 -1.06 7.45 -0.15
C CYS A 26 0.41 7.79 -0.42
N TYR A 27 0.68 8.88 -1.14
CA TYR A 27 2.04 9.33 -1.38
C TYR A 27 2.71 9.74 -0.07
N GLN A 28 2.07 10.56 0.75
CA GLN A 28 2.64 10.99 2.04
C GLN A 28 2.95 9.78 2.95
N GLN A 29 1.98 8.88 3.14
CA GLN A 29 2.16 7.66 3.93
C GLN A 29 3.30 6.78 3.40
N SER A 30 3.46 6.70 2.08
CA SER A 30 4.54 5.94 1.46
C SER A 30 5.92 6.57 1.69
N ILE A 31 6.02 7.89 1.69
CA ILE A 31 7.27 8.61 1.98
C ILE A 31 7.67 8.43 3.45
N ASP A 32 6.71 8.57 4.37
CA ASP A 32 6.95 8.38 5.81
C ASP A 32 7.41 6.96 6.11
N LEU A 33 6.82 5.97 5.44
CA LEU A 33 7.25 4.58 5.56
C LEU A 33 8.67 4.37 5.03
N LEU A 34 9.01 4.92 3.87
CA LEU A 34 10.36 4.78 3.32
C LEU A 34 11.39 5.41 4.27
N GLU A 35 11.06 6.56 4.87
CA GLU A 35 11.92 7.20 5.86
C GLU A 35 12.07 6.35 7.13
N GLU A 36 10.97 5.84 7.69
CA GLU A 36 10.96 4.95 8.87
C GLU A 36 11.82 3.69 8.65
N LEU A 37 11.79 3.14 7.43
CA LEU A 37 12.54 1.94 7.06
C LEU A 37 13.96 2.23 6.53
N GLY A 38 14.37 3.50 6.45
CA GLY A 38 15.69 3.91 5.94
C GLY A 38 15.89 3.74 4.44
N PHE A 39 14.80 3.63 3.67
CA PHE A 39 14.85 3.57 2.21
C PHE A 39 15.02 4.97 1.60
N PRO A 40 15.72 5.07 0.46
CA PRO A 40 15.85 6.33 -0.26
C PRO A 40 14.50 6.79 -0.82
N LYS A 41 14.19 8.06 -0.58
CA LYS A 41 13.02 8.74 -1.16
C LYS A 41 13.28 9.00 -2.65
N GLY A 42 12.32 8.65 -3.51
CA GLY A 42 12.36 8.98 -4.95
C GLY A 42 12.91 7.91 -5.90
N VAL A 43 13.37 6.75 -5.40
CA VAL A 43 13.77 5.62 -6.29
C VAL A 43 12.57 4.81 -6.76
N LEU A 44 11.47 4.84 -6.00
CA LEU A 44 10.25 4.09 -6.32
C LEU A 44 9.28 4.99 -7.10
N PRO A 45 8.66 4.48 -8.18
CA PRO A 45 7.63 5.20 -8.93
C PRO A 45 6.30 5.12 -8.16
N LEU A 46 6.15 5.97 -7.15
CA LEU A 46 4.99 6.04 -6.25
C LEU A 46 3.90 7.00 -6.76
N GLN A 47 3.81 7.15 -8.08
CA GLN A 47 2.80 7.99 -8.73
C GLN A 47 1.46 7.26 -8.79
N ASP A 48 0.36 8.01 -8.74
CA ASP A 48 -1.01 7.47 -8.89
C ASP A 48 -1.36 6.33 -7.92
N LEU A 49 -0.85 6.38 -6.69
CA LEU A 49 -1.29 5.49 -5.64
C LEU A 49 -2.78 5.70 -5.34
N VAL A 50 -3.54 4.61 -5.29
CA VAL A 50 -4.97 4.62 -4.94
C VAL A 50 -5.22 4.07 -3.54
N GLU A 51 -4.31 3.23 -3.05
CA GLU A 51 -4.39 2.61 -1.74
C GLU A 51 -2.97 2.36 -1.24
N CYS A 52 -2.69 2.75 0.00
CA CYS A 52 -1.48 2.41 0.71
C CYS A 52 -1.89 1.91 2.09
N GLY A 53 -1.38 0.74 2.49
CA GLY A 53 -1.73 0.17 3.77
C GLY A 53 -0.58 -0.55 4.44
N ARG A 54 -0.66 -0.64 5.77
CA ARG A 54 0.32 -1.35 6.59
C ARG A 54 -0.28 -2.02 7.81
N VAL A 55 0.37 -3.09 8.25
CA VAL A 55 0.22 -3.67 9.58
C VAL A 55 1.45 -3.31 10.39
N ARG A 56 1.31 -2.48 11.41
CA ARG A 56 2.45 -2.10 12.27
C ARG A 56 3.07 -3.29 13.00
N GLU A 57 2.23 -4.22 13.47
CA GLU A 57 2.67 -5.37 14.26
C GLU A 57 3.59 -6.32 13.45
N THR A 58 3.33 -6.50 12.15
CA THR A 58 4.08 -7.44 11.31
C THR A 58 5.07 -6.75 10.37
N GLY A 59 4.98 -5.42 10.23
CA GLY A 59 5.73 -4.68 9.21
C GLY A 59 5.26 -4.96 7.78
N PHE A 60 4.13 -5.65 7.59
CA PHE A 60 3.59 -5.91 6.26
C PHE A 60 3.02 -4.62 5.65
N VAL A 61 3.48 -4.27 4.46
CA VAL A 61 3.07 -3.07 3.71
C VAL A 61 2.62 -3.48 2.33
N TRP A 62 1.60 -2.80 1.80
CA TRP A 62 1.26 -2.88 0.39
C TRP A 62 0.88 -1.51 -0.16
N MET A 63 1.04 -1.37 -1.47
CA MET A 63 0.72 -0.18 -2.24
C MET A 63 0.03 -0.61 -3.52
N LYS A 64 -1.08 0.06 -3.86
CA LYS A 64 -1.84 -0.16 -5.08
C LYS A 64 -1.77 1.10 -5.92
N GLN A 65 -1.28 0.98 -7.13
CA GLN A 65 -1.27 2.06 -8.12
C GLN A 65 -2.48 1.91 -9.05
N LYS A 66 -2.89 3.00 -9.71
CA LYS A 66 -3.79 2.89 -10.86
C LYS A 66 -3.13 1.99 -11.90
N GLN A 67 -3.95 1.15 -12.54
CA GLN A 67 -3.50 0.46 -13.74
C GLN A 67 -3.31 1.52 -14.85
N PRO A 68 -2.28 1.38 -15.70
CA PRO A 68 -2.11 2.25 -16.85
C PRO A 68 -3.31 2.20 -17.80
#